data_AF-A0AAV4DEC7-F1
#
_entry.id   AF-A0AAV4DEC7-F1
#
_cell.length_a   1.000
_cell.length_b   1.000
_cell.length_c   1.000
_cell.angle_alpha   90.00
_cell.angle_beta   90.00
_cell.angle_gamma   90.00
#
_symmetry.space_group_name_H-M   'P 1'
#
loop_
_entity.id
_entity.type
_entity.pdbx_description
1 polymer ?
#
loop_
_entity_poly.entity_id
_entity_poly.type
_entity_poly.pdbx_seq_one_letter_code
_entity_poly.pdbx_strand_id
1 'polypeptide(L)'
;MAASMRKMPGPRSFQSHFEIVKRLIMDPIVPIPAMAALLIAEIIVNISVIWKIKYTEIDWVAYMQEVEGVVNGTYDYMQLRGDTGPLVYPAGFVYLFMGFYYITNLGANIRLAQYIFMGIYLLNLVVVFDIYRFAKRGEHDFILSMCYLLNLIVIFDIYRFAKRVPPYVFFFMCALSYRIHSIYILRLFNDPVAMLFLYVAVDLFLRAHWSWGCLFYSLGVSVKMNLLLFAPGLLFLLLVTQGIKGTVVHLTICALPQILLALPFLLANPVGYVVRSFDLGRQFFYVWTVNWRLIPEEIFSNRVFQVSLLVAHILVLILFFWCRWRQMFVNAKLQWSKSGLKQKLGPHHILHFALPYVRIYHEHATLP
;
A
#
# COMPACT_ATOMS: atom_id res chain seq x y z
N MET A 1 -28.80 54.15 -37.48
CA MET A 1 -28.89 53.12 -36.42
C MET A 1 -27.74 52.14 -36.59
N ALA A 2 -26.64 52.36 -35.88
CA ALA A 2 -25.48 51.48 -35.87
C ALA A 2 -25.76 50.30 -34.93
N ALA A 3 -25.92 49.09 -35.48
CA ALA A 3 -26.06 47.87 -34.69
C ALA A 3 -24.67 47.44 -34.18
N SER A 4 -24.48 47.54 -32.86
CA SER A 4 -23.34 47.00 -32.12
C SER A 4 -23.25 45.47 -32.30
N MET A 5 -22.46 45.00 -33.26
CA MET A 5 -22.03 43.60 -33.31
C MET A 5 -21.05 43.34 -32.16
N ARG A 6 -21.49 42.59 -31.13
CA ARG A 6 -20.58 42.00 -30.15
C ARG A 6 -19.57 41.12 -30.89
N LYS A 7 -18.29 41.52 -30.88
CA LYS A 7 -17.17 40.67 -31.34
C LYS A 7 -17.25 39.33 -30.62
N MET A 8 -17.40 38.25 -31.38
CA MET A 8 -17.20 36.90 -30.84
C MET A 8 -15.75 36.79 -30.32
N PRO A 9 -15.51 36.18 -29.15
CA PRO A 9 -14.16 36.02 -28.64
C PRO A 9 -13.35 35.17 -29.63
N GLY A 10 -12.22 35.72 -30.09
CA GLY A 10 -11.36 35.06 -31.06
C GLY A 10 -10.66 33.78 -30.53
N PRO A 11 -9.93 33.06 -31.39
CA PRO A 11 -9.33 31.73 -31.10
C PRO A 11 -8.38 31.70 -29.90
N ARG A 12 -7.91 32.87 -29.44
CA ARG A 12 -7.00 33.02 -28.29
C ARG A 12 -7.63 32.58 -26.97
N SER A 13 -8.95 32.70 -26.79
CA SER A 13 -9.59 32.28 -25.52
C SER A 13 -9.65 30.75 -25.41
N PHE A 14 -9.88 30.02 -26.50
CA PHE A 14 -9.92 28.56 -26.45
C PHE A 14 -8.51 27.98 -26.25
N GLN A 15 -7.50 28.55 -26.90
CA GLN A 15 -6.09 28.22 -26.66
C GLN A 15 -5.65 28.52 -25.23
N SER A 16 -6.14 29.60 -24.61
CA SER A 16 -5.81 29.90 -23.21
C SER A 16 -6.44 28.91 -22.23
N HIS A 17 -7.69 28.50 -22.44
CA HIS A 17 -8.32 27.46 -21.60
C HIS A 17 -7.63 26.10 -21.78
N PHE A 18 -7.26 25.74 -23.01
CA PHE A 18 -6.53 24.51 -23.29
C PHE A 18 -5.14 24.50 -22.63
N GLU A 19 -4.40 25.61 -22.69
CA GLU A 19 -3.11 25.74 -22.02
C GLU A 19 -3.24 25.83 -20.48
N ILE A 20 -4.32 26.39 -19.94
CA ILE A 20 -4.61 26.35 -18.50
C ILE A 20 -4.91 24.91 -18.07
N VAL A 21 -5.74 24.17 -18.80
CA VAL A 21 -6.04 22.75 -18.53
C VAL A 21 -4.79 21.90 -18.65
N LYS A 22 -3.97 22.14 -19.68
CA LYS A 22 -2.69 21.46 -19.89
C LYS A 22 -1.70 21.77 -18.77
N ARG A 23 -1.58 23.04 -18.31
CA ARG A 23 -0.77 23.39 -17.12
C ARG A 23 -1.32 22.76 -15.84
N LEU A 24 -2.64 22.70 -15.68
CA LEU A 24 -3.28 22.06 -14.52
C LEU A 24 -2.97 20.55 -14.45
N ILE A 25 -2.89 19.89 -15.60
CA ILE A 25 -2.62 18.46 -15.73
C ILE A 25 -1.12 18.14 -15.75
N MET A 26 -0.28 19.02 -16.31
CA MET A 26 1.12 18.70 -16.64
C MET A 26 2.18 19.40 -15.76
N ASP A 27 1.83 20.45 -15.02
CA ASP A 27 2.79 21.27 -14.27
C ASP A 27 3.04 20.72 -12.84
N PRO A 28 4.29 20.37 -12.46
CA PRO A 28 4.62 19.77 -11.16
C PRO A 28 4.33 20.63 -9.92
N ILE A 29 4.04 21.93 -10.10
CA ILE A 29 3.67 22.88 -9.04
C ILE A 29 2.14 22.99 -8.88
N VAL A 30 1.37 22.48 -9.85
CA VAL A 30 -0.10 22.44 -9.84
C VAL A 30 -0.73 21.11 -9.30
N PRO A 31 -0.03 20.14 -8.66
CA PRO A 31 -0.69 18.92 -8.21
C PRO A 31 -1.60 19.18 -7.00
N ILE A 32 -1.39 20.23 -6.19
CA ILE A 32 -2.19 20.43 -4.96
C ILE A 32 -3.67 20.70 -5.28
N PRO A 33 -4.03 21.62 -6.20
CA PRO A 33 -5.42 21.79 -6.61
C PRO A 33 -6.03 20.54 -7.24
N ALA A 34 -5.28 19.80 -8.08
CA ALA A 34 -5.76 18.57 -8.71
C ALA A 34 -5.97 17.44 -7.68
N MET A 35 -5.05 17.26 -6.73
CA MET A 35 -5.17 16.32 -5.62
C MET A 35 -6.35 16.69 -4.71
N ALA A 36 -6.56 17.98 -4.43
CA ALA A 36 -7.71 18.46 -3.66
C ALA A 36 -9.04 18.19 -4.39
N ALA A 37 -9.10 18.42 -5.71
CA ALA A 37 -10.27 18.11 -6.52
C ALA A 37 -10.57 16.60 -6.54
N LEU A 38 -9.53 15.76 -6.66
CA LEU A 38 -9.66 14.31 -6.55
C LEU A 38 -10.16 13.89 -5.16
N LEU A 39 -9.60 14.44 -4.08
CA LEU A 39 -10.06 14.14 -2.71
C LEU A 39 -11.53 14.51 -2.51
N ILE A 40 -11.97 15.67 -3.02
CA ILE A 40 -13.38 16.07 -2.95
C ILE A 40 -14.27 15.09 -3.74
N ALA A 41 -13.85 14.70 -4.94
CA ALA A 41 -14.56 13.71 -5.74
C ALA A 41 -14.68 12.36 -5.00
N GLU A 42 -13.59 11.90 -4.39
CA GLU A 42 -13.55 10.68 -3.58
C GLU A 42 -14.48 10.75 -2.37
N ILE A 43 -14.50 11.87 -1.65
CA ILE A 43 -15.43 12.08 -0.52
C ILE A 43 -16.88 11.90 -1.00
N ILE A 44 -17.26 12.54 -2.11
CA ILE A 44 -18.60 12.46 -2.67
C ILE A 44 -18.95 11.01 -3.06
N VAL A 45 -18.02 10.31 -3.70
CA VAL A 45 -18.17 8.90 -4.09
C VAL A 45 -18.34 8.02 -2.86
N ASN A 46 -17.48 8.15 -1.86
CA ASN A 46 -17.49 7.33 -0.64
C ASN A 46 -18.81 7.52 0.13
N ILE A 47 -19.26 8.77 0.31
CA ILE A 47 -20.55 9.07 0.91
C ILE A 47 -21.68 8.46 0.09
N SER A 48 -21.64 8.61 -1.24
CA SER A 48 -22.66 8.03 -2.13
C SER A 48 -22.70 6.50 -2.02
N VAL A 49 -21.55 5.83 -1.93
CA VAL A 49 -21.45 4.38 -1.74
C VAL A 49 -22.04 3.96 -0.41
N ILE A 50 -21.69 4.63 0.69
CA ILE A 50 -22.25 4.36 2.02
C ILE A 50 -23.78 4.45 1.95
N TRP A 51 -24.32 5.49 1.32
CA TRP A 51 -25.77 5.74 1.33
C TRP A 51 -26.55 4.83 0.37
N LYS A 52 -25.99 4.51 -0.80
CA LYS A 52 -26.70 3.81 -1.87
C LYS A 52 -26.46 2.30 -1.91
N ILE A 53 -25.33 1.82 -1.39
CA ILE A 53 -24.94 0.41 -1.49
C ILE A 53 -25.10 -0.24 -0.12
N LYS A 54 -25.82 -1.37 -0.09
CA LYS A 54 -26.00 -2.16 1.13
C LYS A 54 -24.65 -2.71 1.60
N TYR A 55 -24.40 -2.58 2.89
CA TYR A 55 -23.26 -3.21 3.55
C TYR A 55 -23.25 -4.73 3.30
N THR A 56 -22.08 -5.29 3.03
CA THR A 56 -21.89 -6.72 2.82
C THR A 56 -21.03 -7.26 3.94
N GLU A 57 -21.65 -7.97 4.86
CA GLU A 57 -20.97 -8.56 6.00
C GLU A 57 -20.06 -9.70 5.55
N ILE A 58 -18.79 -9.61 5.93
CA ILE A 58 -17.81 -10.67 5.72
C ILE A 58 -17.04 -10.87 7.02
N ASP A 59 -16.22 -9.88 7.39
CA ASP A 59 -15.27 -10.05 8.49
C ASP A 59 -15.56 -9.17 9.72
N TRP A 60 -16.28 -8.05 9.57
CA TRP A 60 -16.46 -7.09 10.67
C TRP A 60 -17.02 -7.73 11.94
N VAL A 61 -18.08 -8.52 11.83
CA VAL A 61 -18.71 -9.18 12.99
C VAL A 61 -17.76 -10.18 13.63
N ALA A 62 -17.05 -10.97 12.82
CA ALA A 62 -16.02 -11.87 13.33
C ALA A 62 -14.90 -11.10 14.06
N TYR A 63 -14.46 -9.96 13.53
CA TYR A 63 -13.47 -9.11 14.21
C TYR A 63 -13.98 -8.59 15.55
N MET A 64 -15.25 -8.18 15.63
CA MET A 64 -15.84 -7.70 16.88
C MET A 64 -15.97 -8.83 17.92
N GLN A 65 -16.33 -10.04 17.50
CA GLN A 65 -16.39 -11.23 18.37
C GLN A 65 -15.01 -11.64 18.89
N GLU A 66 -13.99 -11.65 18.01
CA GLU A 66 -12.60 -11.95 18.39
C GLU A 66 -12.10 -10.97 19.45
N VAL A 67 -12.39 -9.68 19.28
CA VAL A 67 -12.02 -8.61 20.20
C VAL A 67 -12.82 -8.67 21.49
N GLU A 68 -14.12 -8.97 21.43
CA GLU A 68 -14.99 -9.14 22.58
C GLU A 68 -14.50 -10.26 23.50
N GLY A 69 -13.96 -11.36 22.94
CA GLY A 69 -13.30 -12.40 23.73
C GLY A 69 -12.17 -11.85 24.61
N VAL A 70 -11.37 -10.91 24.09
CA VAL A 70 -10.29 -10.24 24.83
C VAL A 70 -10.83 -9.27 25.86
N VAL A 71 -11.87 -8.49 25.51
CA VAL A 71 -12.56 -7.59 26.44
C VAL A 71 -13.12 -8.36 27.64
N ASN A 72 -13.60 -9.59 27.41
CA ASN A 72 -14.10 -10.49 28.45
C ASN A 72 -12.99 -11.21 29.26
N GLY A 73 -11.71 -10.87 29.02
CA GLY A 73 -10.56 -11.37 29.79
C GLY A 73 -9.85 -12.59 29.18
N THR A 74 -10.18 -13.00 27.95
CA THR A 74 -9.51 -14.12 27.29
C THR A 74 -8.26 -13.63 26.56
N TYR A 75 -7.08 -13.95 27.08
CA TYR A 75 -5.80 -13.62 26.43
C TYR A 75 -5.13 -14.83 25.74
N ASP A 76 -5.74 -16.01 25.81
CA ASP A 76 -5.26 -17.19 25.08
C ASP A 76 -5.79 -17.21 23.63
N TYR A 77 -4.89 -16.97 22.67
CA TYR A 77 -5.19 -16.96 21.24
C TYR A 77 -5.79 -18.27 20.71
N MET A 78 -5.62 -19.39 21.42
CA MET A 78 -6.24 -20.65 21.03
C MET A 78 -7.76 -20.67 21.22
N GLN A 79 -8.26 -19.80 22.10
CA GLN A 79 -9.67 -19.68 22.48
C GLN A 79 -10.38 -18.51 21.77
N LEU A 80 -9.63 -17.52 21.26
CA LEU A 80 -10.17 -16.37 20.54
C LEU A 80 -10.61 -16.75 19.11
N ARG A 81 -11.91 -16.66 18.83
CA ARG A 81 -12.51 -16.97 17.52
C ARG A 81 -13.75 -16.11 17.27
N GLY A 82 -14.05 -15.89 15.99
CA GLY A 82 -15.33 -15.35 15.51
C GLY A 82 -15.96 -16.26 14.46
N ASP A 83 -17.03 -15.78 13.83
CA ASP A 83 -17.83 -16.53 12.85
C ASP A 83 -17.02 -17.00 11.63
N THR A 84 -15.94 -16.29 11.28
CA THR A 84 -15.06 -16.65 10.14
C THR A 84 -13.88 -17.53 10.54
N GLY A 85 -13.76 -17.88 11.82
CA GLY A 85 -12.74 -18.80 12.34
C GLY A 85 -11.93 -18.22 13.51
N PRO A 86 -10.75 -18.81 13.81
CA PRO A 86 -9.90 -18.35 14.88
C PRO A 86 -9.22 -17.03 14.57
N LEU A 87 -8.89 -16.27 15.62
CA LEU A 87 -8.07 -15.07 15.51
C LEU A 87 -6.68 -15.43 14.96
N VAL A 88 -6.35 -14.88 13.80
CA VAL A 88 -5.07 -15.12 13.09
C VAL A 88 -4.29 -13.84 12.82
N TYR A 89 -4.61 -12.77 13.55
CA TYR A 89 -3.96 -11.47 13.40
C TYR A 89 -3.11 -11.17 14.64
N PRO A 90 -1.97 -10.45 14.51
CA PRO A 90 -1.16 -10.14 15.67
C PRO A 90 -1.83 -9.12 16.61
N ALA A 91 -1.23 -8.90 17.78
CA ALA A 91 -1.85 -8.16 18.87
C ALA A 91 -2.24 -6.70 18.54
N GLY A 92 -1.55 -6.04 17.60
CA GLY A 92 -1.90 -4.69 17.18
C GLY A 92 -3.28 -4.60 16.54
N PHE A 93 -3.70 -5.64 15.82
CA PHE A 93 -5.08 -5.75 15.32
C PHE A 93 -6.08 -5.71 16.47
N VAL A 94 -5.86 -6.53 17.51
CA VAL A 94 -6.78 -6.62 18.65
C VAL A 94 -6.98 -5.26 19.30
N TYR A 95 -5.91 -4.52 19.59
CA TYR A 95 -6.05 -3.22 20.25
C TYR A 95 -6.70 -2.15 19.38
N LEU A 96 -6.37 -2.10 18.07
CA LEU A 96 -6.99 -1.14 17.16
C LEU A 96 -8.48 -1.43 16.99
N PHE A 97 -8.84 -2.69 16.79
CA PHE A 97 -10.24 -3.10 16.63
C PHE A 97 -11.01 -3.07 17.95
N MET A 98 -10.36 -3.17 19.10
CA MET A 98 -10.94 -2.84 20.41
C MET A 98 -11.32 -1.37 20.53
N GLY A 99 -10.46 -0.47 20.03
CA GLY A 99 -10.81 0.94 19.91
C GLY A 99 -12.06 1.15 19.04
N PHE A 100 -12.13 0.48 17.89
CA PHE A 100 -13.31 0.55 17.03
C PHE A 100 -14.55 -0.07 17.66
N TYR A 101 -14.42 -1.20 18.37
CA TYR A 101 -15.48 -1.86 19.10
C TYR A 101 -16.17 -0.88 20.06
N TYR A 102 -15.41 -0.18 20.91
CA TYR A 102 -15.99 0.80 21.83
C TYR A 102 -16.59 2.02 21.13
N ILE A 103 -15.92 2.58 20.11
CA ILE A 103 -16.42 3.77 19.38
C ILE A 103 -17.73 3.46 18.64
N THR A 104 -17.89 2.24 18.15
CA THR A 104 -19.05 1.82 17.33
C THR A 104 -20.17 1.20 18.14
N ASN A 105 -20.25 1.49 19.44
CA ASN A 105 -21.24 0.92 20.36
C ASN A 105 -21.19 -0.62 20.34
N LEU A 106 -20.02 -1.17 20.73
CA LEU A 106 -19.72 -2.60 20.77
C LEU A 106 -19.79 -3.27 19.38
N GLY A 107 -19.42 -2.54 18.33
CA GLY A 107 -19.44 -3.06 16.95
C GLY A 107 -20.80 -2.97 16.24
N ALA A 108 -21.88 -2.56 16.93
CA ALA A 108 -23.24 -2.55 16.37
C ALA A 108 -23.48 -1.40 15.38
N ASN A 109 -22.80 -0.26 15.54
CA ASN A 109 -22.96 0.89 14.67
C ASN A 109 -22.08 0.78 13.41
N ILE A 110 -22.54 -0.04 12.46
CA ILE A 110 -21.86 -0.26 11.18
C ILE A 110 -21.71 1.04 10.38
N ARG A 111 -22.69 1.95 10.45
CA ARG A 111 -22.63 3.21 9.70
C ARG A 111 -21.46 4.08 10.19
N LEU A 112 -21.27 4.17 11.50
CA LEU A 112 -20.12 4.87 12.07
C LEU A 112 -18.81 4.19 11.67
N ALA A 113 -18.75 2.86 11.71
CA ALA A 113 -17.59 2.10 11.24
C ALA A 113 -17.24 2.45 9.77
N GLN A 114 -18.24 2.52 8.88
CA GLN A 114 -18.02 2.89 7.49
C GLN A 114 -17.46 4.30 7.30
N TYR A 115 -17.87 5.26 8.12
CA TYR A 115 -17.29 6.61 8.09
C TYR A 115 -15.85 6.64 8.62
N ILE A 116 -15.53 5.84 9.65
CA ILE A 116 -14.16 5.68 10.15
C ILE A 116 -13.27 5.10 9.03
N PHE A 117 -13.73 4.05 8.37
CA PHE A 117 -12.99 3.42 7.27
C PHE A 117 -12.88 4.30 6.03
N MET A 118 -13.90 5.12 5.73
CA MET A 118 -13.79 6.18 4.73
C MET A 118 -12.69 7.19 5.11
N GLY A 119 -12.60 7.59 6.38
CA GLY A 119 -11.51 8.44 6.85
C GLY A 119 -10.13 7.81 6.64
N ILE A 120 -9.98 6.52 6.98
CA ILE A 120 -8.75 5.74 6.76
C ILE A 120 -8.42 5.65 5.26
N TYR A 121 -9.41 5.46 4.40
CA TYR A 121 -9.25 5.46 2.94
C TYR A 121 -8.71 6.81 2.43
N LEU A 122 -9.35 7.91 2.83
CA LEU A 122 -8.94 9.25 2.41
C LEU A 122 -7.53 9.60 2.91
N LEU A 123 -7.20 9.19 4.13
CA LEU A 123 -5.86 9.38 4.68
C LEU A 123 -4.82 8.56 3.92
N ASN A 124 -5.11 7.30 3.58
CA ASN A 124 -4.27 6.48 2.70
C ASN A 124 -4.00 7.20 1.37
N LEU A 125 -5.05 7.75 0.75
CA LEU A 125 -4.93 8.46 -0.51
C LEU A 125 -4.04 9.70 -0.40
N VAL A 126 -4.18 10.48 0.68
CA VAL A 126 -3.31 11.65 0.96
C VAL A 126 -1.85 11.22 1.10
N VAL A 127 -1.56 10.17 1.85
CA VAL A 127 -0.18 9.67 2.04
C VAL A 127 0.40 9.18 0.72
N VAL A 128 -0.38 8.45 -0.08
CA VAL A 128 0.04 7.98 -1.40
C VAL A 128 0.35 9.16 -2.33
N PHE A 129 -0.51 10.18 -2.36
CA PHE A 129 -0.28 11.40 -3.13
C PHE A 129 1.00 12.12 -2.71
N ASP A 130 1.29 12.17 -1.42
CA ASP A 130 2.51 12.77 -0.89
C ASP A 130 3.77 11.98 -1.27
N ILE A 131 3.71 10.65 -1.21
CA ILE A 131 4.78 9.75 -1.71
C ILE A 131 5.06 10.02 -3.19
N TYR A 132 4.02 10.09 -4.03
CA TYR A 132 4.18 10.37 -5.46
C TYR A 132 4.77 11.76 -5.70
N ARG A 133 4.31 12.78 -4.95
CA ARG A 133 4.84 14.15 -5.03
C ARG A 133 6.33 14.18 -4.66
N PHE A 134 6.72 13.47 -3.61
CA PHE A 134 8.11 13.40 -3.16
C PHE A 134 8.98 12.63 -4.15
N ALA A 135 8.51 11.49 -4.65
CA ALA A 135 9.20 10.68 -5.65
C ALA A 135 9.49 11.48 -6.93
N LYS A 136 8.51 12.25 -7.42
CA LYS A 136 8.64 13.08 -8.61
C LYS A 136 9.61 14.25 -8.44
N ARG A 137 9.83 14.73 -7.22
CA ARG A 137 10.79 15.82 -6.95
C ARG A 137 12.25 15.37 -7.10
N GLY A 138 12.50 14.05 -7.11
CA GLY A 138 13.84 13.46 -7.15
C GLY A 138 14.45 13.26 -8.53
N GLU A 139 13.66 13.15 -9.61
CA GLU A 139 14.17 12.82 -10.96
C GLU A 139 13.36 13.47 -12.09
N HIS A 140 14.06 13.87 -13.15
CA HIS A 140 13.56 14.46 -14.40
C HIS A 140 12.79 13.45 -15.30
N ASP A 141 11.90 12.63 -14.75
CA ASP A 141 11.27 11.53 -15.48
C ASP A 141 9.95 11.94 -16.17
N PHE A 142 10.09 12.88 -17.12
CA PHE A 142 9.07 13.21 -18.12
C PHE A 142 8.70 11.97 -18.97
N ILE A 143 9.70 11.13 -19.29
CA ILE A 143 9.55 9.93 -20.12
C ILE A 143 8.69 8.86 -19.42
N LEU A 144 8.83 8.68 -18.10
CA LEU A 144 8.05 7.69 -17.35
C LEU A 144 6.57 8.08 -17.26
N SER A 145 6.28 9.37 -17.09
CA SER A 145 4.92 9.91 -17.17
C SER A 145 4.35 9.72 -18.58
N MET A 146 5.15 9.94 -19.63
CA MET A 146 4.73 9.68 -21.01
C MET A 146 4.53 8.20 -21.29
N CYS A 147 5.36 7.28 -20.79
CA CYS A 147 5.21 5.84 -20.96
C CYS A 147 4.02 5.27 -20.19
N TYR A 148 3.75 5.78 -18.98
CA TYR A 148 2.54 5.45 -18.23
C TYR A 148 1.28 5.98 -18.93
N LEU A 149 1.32 7.22 -19.44
CA LEU A 149 0.24 7.79 -20.25
C LEU A 149 0.07 7.04 -21.59
N LEU A 150 1.16 6.61 -22.24
CA LEU A 150 1.13 5.78 -23.45
C LEU A 150 0.58 4.38 -23.16
N ASN A 151 0.95 3.78 -22.02
CA ASN A 151 0.41 2.51 -21.58
C ASN A 151 -1.09 2.63 -21.29
N LEU A 152 -1.51 3.69 -20.60
CA LEU A 152 -2.93 4.04 -20.42
C LEU A 152 -3.62 4.25 -21.77
N ILE A 153 -3.02 4.97 -22.72
CA ILE A 153 -3.58 5.19 -24.06
C ILE A 153 -3.70 3.87 -24.84
N VAL A 154 -2.69 3.00 -24.81
CA VAL A 154 -2.70 1.69 -25.48
C VAL A 154 -3.72 0.77 -24.82
N ILE A 155 -3.80 0.76 -23.49
CA ILE A 155 -4.86 0.05 -22.75
C ILE A 155 -6.24 0.60 -23.15
N PHE A 156 -6.39 1.93 -23.21
CA PHE A 156 -7.63 2.58 -23.65
C PHE A 156 -7.97 2.25 -25.10
N ASP A 157 -6.99 2.08 -25.99
CA ASP A 157 -7.20 1.72 -27.39
C ASP A 157 -7.55 0.23 -27.55
N ILE A 158 -6.92 -0.66 -26.76
CA ILE A 158 -7.29 -2.09 -26.64
C ILE A 158 -8.74 -2.22 -26.14
N TYR A 159 -9.13 -1.44 -25.14
CA TYR A 159 -10.51 -1.48 -24.61
C TYR A 159 -11.53 -0.77 -25.53
N ARG A 160 -11.13 0.27 -26.28
CA ARG A 160 -11.91 0.87 -27.37
C ARG A 160 -12.20 -0.17 -28.46
N PHE A 161 -11.21 -0.99 -28.79
CA PHE A 161 -11.37 -2.11 -29.73
C PHE A 161 -12.30 -3.20 -29.19
N ALA A 162 -12.30 -3.42 -27.87
CA ALA A 162 -13.16 -4.41 -27.21
C ALA A 162 -14.67 -4.04 -27.14
N LYS A 163 -15.09 -2.82 -27.53
CA LYS A 163 -16.48 -2.32 -27.69
C LYS A 163 -17.50 -2.66 -26.57
N ARG A 164 -17.06 -3.06 -25.38
CA ARG A 164 -17.95 -3.48 -24.27
C ARG A 164 -18.00 -2.52 -23.08
N VAL A 165 -17.18 -1.46 -23.04
CA VAL A 165 -17.05 -0.59 -21.85
C VAL A 165 -17.08 0.90 -22.24
N PRO A 166 -17.99 1.74 -21.67
CA PRO A 166 -18.10 3.16 -21.97
C PRO A 166 -16.90 4.02 -21.51
N PRO A 167 -16.51 5.08 -22.24
CA PRO A 167 -15.31 5.90 -21.96
C PRO A 167 -15.26 6.61 -20.60
N TYR A 168 -16.39 6.95 -19.98
CA TYR A 168 -16.39 7.57 -18.65
C TYR A 168 -15.88 6.59 -17.58
N VAL A 169 -16.06 5.28 -17.76
CA VAL A 169 -15.66 4.22 -16.80
C VAL A 169 -14.16 4.26 -16.48
N PHE A 170 -13.31 4.84 -17.33
CA PHE A 170 -11.87 4.94 -17.11
C PHE A 170 -11.46 6.05 -16.13
N PHE A 171 -12.16 7.19 -16.13
CA PHE A 171 -12.03 8.20 -15.07
C PHE A 171 -12.52 7.62 -13.73
N PHE A 172 -13.60 6.83 -13.80
CA PHE A 172 -14.10 6.03 -12.68
C PHE A 172 -13.21 4.82 -12.35
N MET A 173 -12.28 4.32 -13.15
CA MET A 173 -11.43 3.18 -12.74
C MET A 173 -10.29 3.61 -11.83
N CYS A 174 -9.77 4.82 -12.02
CA CYS A 174 -8.75 5.42 -11.17
C CYS A 174 -9.34 6.00 -9.87
N ALA A 175 -10.57 6.55 -9.92
CA ALA A 175 -11.28 7.13 -8.77
C ALA A 175 -12.35 6.21 -8.13
N LEU A 176 -12.82 5.18 -8.83
CA LEU A 176 -13.80 4.20 -8.36
C LEU A 176 -13.30 2.79 -8.66
N SER A 177 -12.11 2.46 -8.17
CA SER A 177 -11.78 1.04 -8.02
C SER A 177 -12.83 0.44 -7.07
N TYR A 178 -13.82 -0.23 -7.66
CA TYR A 178 -14.93 -0.88 -6.97
C TYR A 178 -14.40 -1.80 -5.87
N ARG A 179 -13.26 -2.45 -6.15
CA ARG A 179 -12.58 -3.33 -5.21
C ARG A 179 -12.06 -2.58 -3.99
N ILE A 180 -11.48 -1.39 -4.15
CA ILE A 180 -10.96 -0.60 -3.03
C ILE A 180 -12.12 -0.09 -2.16
N HIS A 181 -13.16 0.48 -2.77
CA HIS A 181 -14.37 0.90 -2.05
C HIS A 181 -15.05 -0.27 -1.34
N SER A 182 -15.06 -1.45 -1.98
CA SER A 182 -15.58 -2.66 -1.37
C SER A 182 -14.76 -3.11 -0.15
N ILE A 183 -13.42 -3.11 -0.26
CA ILE A 183 -12.51 -3.52 0.82
C ILE A 183 -12.60 -2.57 2.01
N TYR A 184 -12.54 -1.25 1.75
CA TYR A 184 -12.52 -0.24 2.80
C TYR A 184 -13.91 -0.04 3.41
N ILE A 185 -14.95 0.20 2.61
CA ILE A 185 -16.25 0.70 3.09
C ILE A 185 -17.28 -0.42 3.24
N LEU A 186 -17.32 -1.37 2.29
CA LEU A 186 -18.41 -2.35 2.28
C LEU A 186 -18.10 -3.58 3.13
N ARG A 187 -16.83 -3.87 3.39
CA ARG A 187 -16.38 -5.08 4.10
C ARG A 187 -15.58 -4.80 5.38
N LEU A 188 -15.07 -3.57 5.54
CA LEU A 188 -14.34 -3.10 6.74
C LEU A 188 -13.15 -4.01 7.11
N PHE A 189 -12.37 -4.44 6.10
CA PHE A 189 -11.23 -5.33 6.30
C PHE A 189 -10.10 -4.68 7.09
N ASN A 190 -9.27 -5.46 7.76
CA ASN A 190 -8.09 -4.94 8.46
C ASN A 190 -6.93 -4.49 7.54
N ASP A 191 -6.89 -4.94 6.28
CA ASP A 191 -5.85 -4.55 5.30
C ASP A 191 -5.71 -3.03 5.12
N PRO A 192 -6.79 -2.25 4.93
CA PRO A 192 -6.79 -0.79 4.98
C PRO A 192 -5.92 -0.14 6.06
N VAL A 193 -6.05 -0.64 7.29
CA VAL A 193 -5.37 -0.10 8.47
C VAL A 193 -3.88 -0.47 8.40
N ALA A 194 -3.58 -1.73 8.09
CA ALA A 194 -2.20 -2.20 7.96
C ALA A 194 -1.45 -1.45 6.83
N MET A 195 -2.09 -1.27 5.68
CA MET A 195 -1.50 -0.57 4.54
C MET A 195 -1.26 0.92 4.81
N LEU A 196 -2.11 1.58 5.62
CA LEU A 196 -1.87 2.95 6.06
C LEU A 196 -0.55 3.07 6.83
N PHE A 197 -0.33 2.20 7.81
CA PHE A 197 0.93 2.17 8.56
C PHE A 197 2.13 1.93 7.64
N LEU A 198 2.00 1.03 6.65
CA LEU A 198 3.05 0.78 5.66
C LEU A 198 3.34 2.00 4.79
N TYR A 199 2.32 2.67 4.25
CA TYR A 199 2.54 3.84 3.39
C TYR A 199 3.15 5.00 4.18
N VAL A 200 2.71 5.24 5.41
CA VAL A 200 3.34 6.23 6.29
C VAL A 200 4.80 5.86 6.56
N ALA A 201 5.11 4.57 6.78
CA ALA A 201 6.49 4.12 6.93
C ALA A 201 7.33 4.42 5.68
N VAL A 202 6.80 4.16 4.49
CA VAL A 202 7.48 4.45 3.21
C VAL A 202 7.71 5.95 3.03
N ASP A 203 6.72 6.82 3.31
CA ASP A 203 6.91 8.28 3.26
C ASP A 203 8.02 8.74 4.22
N LEU A 204 8.04 8.20 5.45
CA LEU A 204 9.09 8.49 6.42
C LEU A 204 10.48 8.00 5.95
N PHE A 205 10.58 6.84 5.32
CA PHE A 205 11.83 6.36 4.72
C PHE A 205 12.32 7.27 3.59
N LEU A 206 11.41 7.75 2.73
CA LEU A 206 11.73 8.70 1.66
C LEU A 206 12.28 10.02 2.20
N ARG A 207 11.77 10.47 3.36
CA ARG A 207 12.23 11.67 4.07
C ARG A 207 13.45 11.42 4.96
N ALA A 208 14.04 10.23 4.91
CA ALA A 208 15.18 9.78 5.73
C ALA A 208 14.93 9.73 7.25
N HIS A 209 13.67 9.64 7.68
CA HIS A 209 13.28 9.41 9.08
C HIS A 209 13.17 7.91 9.39
N TRP A 210 14.31 7.22 9.38
CA TRP A 210 14.39 5.75 9.48
C TRP A 210 13.81 5.16 10.77
N SER A 211 14.05 5.77 11.94
CA SER A 211 13.51 5.28 13.22
C SER A 211 11.99 5.29 13.26
N TRP A 212 11.38 6.41 12.83
CA TRP A 212 9.92 6.53 12.75
C TRP A 212 9.34 5.61 11.68
N GLY A 213 9.98 5.50 10.51
CA GLY A 213 9.55 4.56 9.48
C GLY A 213 9.55 3.10 9.99
N CYS A 214 10.57 2.69 10.74
CA CYS A 214 10.65 1.35 11.34
C CYS A 214 9.56 1.11 12.39
N LEU A 215 9.25 2.14 13.21
CA LEU A 215 8.16 2.07 14.18
C LEU A 215 6.81 1.88 13.48
N PHE A 216 6.48 2.73 12.50
CA PHE A 216 5.23 2.63 11.74
C PHE A 216 5.13 1.32 10.95
N TYR A 217 6.24 0.84 10.37
CA TYR A 217 6.30 -0.46 9.71
C TYR A 217 5.97 -1.59 10.69
N SER A 218 6.56 -1.58 11.89
CA SER A 218 6.26 -2.55 12.94
C SER A 218 4.80 -2.49 13.38
N LEU A 219 4.24 -1.30 13.58
CA LEU A 219 2.81 -1.16 13.87
C LEU A 219 1.95 -1.79 12.77
N GLY A 220 2.28 -1.59 11.49
CA GLY A 220 1.61 -2.27 10.39
C GLY A 220 1.69 -3.80 10.48
N VAL A 221 2.88 -4.36 10.72
CA VAL A 221 3.07 -5.81 10.91
C VAL A 221 2.24 -6.34 12.08
N SER A 222 2.09 -5.55 13.16
CA SER A 222 1.26 -5.93 14.31
C SER A 222 -0.24 -5.99 14.01
N VAL A 223 -0.70 -5.39 12.90
CA VAL A 223 -2.08 -5.51 12.42
C VAL A 223 -2.23 -6.69 11.48
N LYS A 224 -1.28 -6.87 10.55
CA LYS A 224 -1.35 -7.93 9.55
C LYS A 224 0.03 -8.45 9.18
N MET A 225 0.22 -9.76 9.33
CA MET A 225 1.48 -10.43 9.06
C MET A 225 1.95 -10.32 7.60
N ASN A 226 1.06 -10.08 6.63
CA ASN A 226 1.40 -9.96 5.21
C ASN A 226 2.47 -8.88 4.96
N LEU A 227 2.59 -7.89 5.85
CA LEU A 227 3.60 -6.85 5.74
C LEU A 227 5.04 -7.36 5.98
N LEU A 228 5.21 -8.57 6.53
CA LEU A 228 6.51 -9.25 6.63
C LEU A 228 7.14 -9.50 5.25
N LEU A 229 6.35 -9.55 4.18
CA LEU A 229 6.86 -9.68 2.81
C LEU A 229 7.76 -8.50 2.40
N PHE A 230 7.61 -7.33 3.04
CA PHE A 230 8.49 -6.18 2.82
C PHE A 230 9.77 -6.20 3.67
N ALA A 231 9.87 -7.10 4.66
CA ALA A 231 10.97 -7.12 5.63
C ALA A 231 12.35 -7.38 4.98
N PRO A 232 12.53 -8.32 4.03
CA PRO A 232 13.82 -8.51 3.37
C PRO A 232 14.28 -7.25 2.64
N GLY A 233 13.34 -6.53 2.01
CA GLY A 233 13.62 -5.30 1.30
C GLY A 233 14.06 -4.18 2.26
N LEU A 234 13.31 -4.01 3.36
CA LEU A 234 13.64 -3.03 4.40
C LEU A 234 14.99 -3.34 5.07
N LEU A 235 15.27 -4.60 5.38
CA LEU A 235 16.53 -5.02 6.00
C LEU A 235 17.72 -4.64 5.10
N PHE A 236 17.62 -4.89 3.80
CA PHE A 236 18.65 -4.49 2.86
C PHE A 236 18.86 -2.97 2.84
N LEU A 237 17.77 -2.18 2.77
CA LEU A 237 17.86 -0.72 2.81
C LEU A 237 18.48 -0.19 4.11
N LEU A 238 18.17 -0.79 5.26
CA LEU A 238 18.78 -0.44 6.54
C LEU A 238 20.28 -0.77 6.56
N LEU A 239 20.68 -1.94 6.08
CA LEU A 239 22.09 -2.33 6.01
C LEU A 239 22.91 -1.37 5.15
N VAL A 240 22.36 -0.98 3.99
CA VAL A 240 22.99 -0.06 3.05
C VAL A 240 23.10 1.35 3.63
N THR A 241 22.02 1.87 4.22
CA THR A 241 21.98 3.26 4.70
C THR A 241 22.55 3.47 6.09
N GLN A 242 22.19 2.61 7.04
CA GLN A 242 22.52 2.76 8.46
C GLN A 242 23.76 1.95 8.86
N GLY A 243 24.18 0.97 8.05
CA GLY A 243 25.21 0.00 8.42
C GLY A 243 24.74 -0.97 9.50
N ILE A 244 25.61 -1.89 9.93
CA ILE A 244 25.22 -3.00 10.84
C ILE A 244 24.74 -2.46 12.20
N LYS A 245 25.50 -1.54 12.83
CA LYS A 245 25.14 -1.00 14.15
C LYS A 245 23.82 -0.25 14.12
N GLY A 246 23.63 0.61 13.11
CA GLY A 246 22.38 1.34 12.94
C GLY A 246 21.22 0.39 12.64
N THR A 247 21.43 -0.64 11.80
CA THR A 247 20.42 -1.67 11.52
C THR A 247 19.97 -2.38 12.78
N VAL A 248 20.89 -2.79 13.66
CA VAL A 248 20.53 -3.43 14.93
C VAL A 248 19.63 -2.52 15.77
N VAL A 249 19.95 -1.23 15.89
CA VAL A 249 19.09 -0.27 16.61
C VAL A 249 17.69 -0.20 16.00
N HIS A 250 17.58 -0.13 14.67
CA HIS A 250 16.29 -0.06 13.98
C HIS A 250 15.50 -1.39 14.08
N LEU A 251 16.18 -2.53 14.07
CA LEU A 251 15.56 -3.83 14.34
C LEU A 251 15.02 -3.91 15.77
N THR A 252 15.72 -3.33 16.75
CA THR A 252 15.21 -3.21 18.13
C THR A 252 13.95 -2.33 18.17
N ILE A 253 13.93 -1.22 17.43
CA ILE A 253 12.73 -0.37 17.29
C ILE A 253 11.58 -1.13 16.64
N CYS A 254 11.85 -2.04 15.71
CA CYS A 254 10.82 -2.92 15.14
C CYS A 254 10.33 -3.97 16.15
N ALA A 255 11.24 -4.60 16.90
CA ALA A 255 10.91 -5.70 17.81
C ALA A 255 10.16 -5.23 19.07
N LEU A 256 10.51 -4.06 19.60
CA LEU A 256 9.96 -3.57 20.87
C LEU A 256 8.43 -3.41 20.84
N PRO A 257 7.80 -2.73 19.85
CA PRO A 257 6.34 -2.67 19.75
C PRO A 257 5.67 -4.03 19.65
N GLN A 258 6.27 -5.00 18.94
CA GLN A 258 5.71 -6.35 18.83
C GLN A 258 5.64 -7.02 20.19
N ILE A 259 6.73 -6.98 20.96
CA ILE A 259 6.79 -7.58 22.30
C ILE A 259 5.83 -6.87 23.25
N LEU A 260 5.82 -5.53 23.25
CA LEU A 260 4.96 -4.75 24.15
C LEU A 260 3.48 -5.01 23.90
N LEU A 261 3.04 -5.02 22.65
CA LEU A 261 1.66 -5.32 22.29
C LEU A 261 1.33 -6.80 22.54
N ALA A 262 2.25 -7.71 22.27
CA ALA A 262 2.03 -9.13 22.47
C ALA A 262 2.06 -9.56 23.94
N LEU A 263 2.65 -8.76 24.84
CA LEU A 263 3.00 -9.15 26.20
C LEU A 263 1.87 -9.87 26.98
N PRO A 264 0.63 -9.35 27.09
CA PRO A 264 -0.40 -10.05 27.85
C PRO A 264 -0.80 -11.40 27.23
N PHE A 265 -0.73 -11.52 25.91
CA PHE A 265 -1.04 -12.76 25.19
C PHE A 265 0.10 -13.76 25.28
N LEU A 266 1.35 -13.29 25.26
CA LEU A 266 2.54 -14.10 25.49
C LEU A 266 2.56 -14.65 26.92
N LEU A 267 2.13 -13.88 27.92
CA LEU A 267 2.04 -14.35 29.30
C LEU A 267 0.96 -15.42 29.48
N ALA A 268 -0.14 -15.34 28.73
CA ALA A 268 -1.20 -16.34 28.77
C ALA A 268 -0.83 -17.64 28.05
N ASN A 269 -0.36 -17.55 26.80
CA ASN A 269 0.05 -18.69 26.00
C ASN A 269 1.03 -18.26 24.87
N PRO A 270 2.35 -18.35 25.09
CA PRO A 270 3.34 -17.89 24.11
C PRO A 270 3.27 -18.65 22.78
N VAL A 271 3.13 -19.98 22.86
CA VAL A 271 3.10 -20.84 21.67
C VAL A 271 1.82 -20.61 20.88
N GLY A 272 0.68 -20.53 21.57
CA GLY A 272 -0.62 -20.24 20.96
C GLY A 272 -0.62 -18.90 20.23
N TYR A 273 -0.06 -17.86 20.84
CA TYR A 273 0.09 -16.55 20.20
C TYR A 273 0.90 -16.63 18.91
N VAL A 274 2.13 -17.16 18.94
CA VAL A 274 3.00 -17.15 17.76
C VAL A 274 2.41 -17.97 16.61
N VAL A 275 1.86 -19.16 16.89
CA VAL A 275 1.28 -20.04 15.86
C VAL A 275 0.04 -19.43 15.22
N ARG A 276 -0.80 -18.74 16.00
CA ARG A 276 -2.03 -18.12 15.50
C ARG A 276 -1.77 -16.80 14.79
N SER A 277 -1.00 -15.90 15.39
CA SER A 277 -0.71 -14.58 14.83
C SER A 277 0.15 -14.63 13.55
N PHE A 278 0.99 -15.66 13.41
CA PHE A 278 1.87 -15.86 12.26
C PHE A 278 1.66 -17.24 11.63
N ASP A 279 0.41 -17.53 11.23
CA ASP A 279 0.05 -18.82 10.64
C ASP A 279 0.58 -18.98 9.21
N LEU A 280 1.83 -19.46 9.10
CA LEU A 280 2.47 -19.82 7.83
C LEU A 280 1.98 -21.16 7.26
N GLY A 281 1.20 -21.93 8.03
CA GLY A 281 0.66 -23.22 7.63
C GLY A 281 -0.69 -23.14 6.91
N ARG A 282 -1.31 -21.96 6.88
CA ARG A 282 -2.63 -21.76 6.28
C ARG A 282 -2.61 -22.04 4.77
N GLN A 283 -3.43 -23.01 4.36
CA GLN A 283 -3.63 -23.31 2.95
C GLN A 283 -4.81 -22.52 2.39
N PHE A 284 -4.67 -22.02 1.17
CA PHE A 284 -5.80 -21.46 0.44
C PHE A 284 -6.73 -22.59 -0.01
N PHE A 285 -8.03 -22.45 0.21
CA PHE A 285 -8.99 -23.40 -0.33
C PHE A 285 -9.20 -23.12 -1.82
N TYR A 286 -9.26 -24.19 -2.62
CA TYR A 286 -9.45 -24.10 -4.07
C TYR A 286 -10.70 -23.29 -4.46
N VAL A 287 -11.79 -23.46 -3.71
CA VAL A 287 -13.07 -22.74 -3.90
C VAL A 287 -12.91 -21.21 -3.90
N TRP A 288 -12.00 -20.69 -3.07
CA TRP A 288 -11.76 -19.24 -2.94
C TRP A 288 -10.73 -18.71 -3.95
N THR A 289 -10.12 -19.59 -4.75
CA THR A 289 -9.20 -19.14 -5.79
C THR A 289 -9.98 -18.58 -6.98
N VAL A 290 -9.52 -17.42 -7.48
CA VAL A 290 -10.06 -16.81 -8.70
C VAL A 290 -9.12 -17.06 -9.87
N ASN A 291 -7.82 -16.80 -9.69
CA ASN A 291 -6.82 -16.92 -10.75
C ASN A 291 -6.36 -18.37 -10.98
N TRP A 292 -6.47 -19.23 -9.96
CA TRP A 292 -6.00 -20.63 -10.03
C TRP A 292 -7.08 -21.62 -10.50
N ARG A 293 -8.28 -21.14 -10.86
CA ARG A 293 -9.37 -21.97 -11.39
C ARG A 293 -9.05 -22.66 -12.72
N LEU A 294 -7.98 -22.23 -13.37
CA LEU A 294 -7.46 -22.84 -14.60
C LEU A 294 -6.78 -24.19 -14.34
N ILE A 295 -6.37 -24.44 -13.09
CA ILE A 295 -5.64 -25.64 -12.69
C ILE A 295 -6.58 -26.56 -11.90
N PRO A 296 -6.63 -27.87 -12.17
CA PRO A 296 -7.42 -28.82 -11.40
C PRO A 296 -7.13 -28.74 -9.89
N GLU A 297 -8.16 -28.98 -9.07
CA GLU A 297 -8.07 -28.92 -7.61
C GLU A 297 -7.01 -29.87 -7.04
N GLU A 298 -6.83 -31.04 -7.67
CA GLU A 298 -5.82 -32.04 -7.30
C GLU A 298 -4.40 -31.48 -7.40
N ILE A 299 -4.12 -30.69 -8.45
CA ILE A 299 -2.81 -30.07 -8.65
C ILE A 299 -2.65 -28.87 -7.70
N PHE A 300 -3.69 -28.06 -7.54
CA PHE A 300 -3.66 -26.89 -6.66
C PHE A 300 -3.42 -27.28 -5.19
N SER A 301 -4.04 -28.37 -4.74
CA SER A 301 -3.91 -28.90 -3.38
C SER A 301 -2.63 -29.70 -3.15
N ASN A 302 -1.86 -29.99 -4.22
CA ASN A 302 -0.63 -30.77 -4.11
C ASN A 302 0.48 -29.95 -3.42
N ARG A 303 1.06 -30.50 -2.34
CA ARG A 303 2.18 -29.87 -1.61
C ARG A 303 3.39 -29.62 -2.50
N VAL A 304 3.69 -30.51 -3.45
CA VAL A 304 4.82 -30.35 -4.37
C VAL A 304 4.60 -29.11 -5.25
N PHE A 305 3.37 -28.91 -5.74
CA PHE A 305 3.03 -27.73 -6.52
C PHE A 305 3.17 -26.44 -5.70
N GLN A 306 2.62 -26.41 -4.49
CA GLN A 306 2.73 -25.25 -3.58
C GLN A 306 4.19 -24.90 -3.25
N VAL A 307 5.01 -25.89 -2.91
CA VAL A 307 6.46 -25.69 -2.66
C VAL A 307 7.19 -25.25 -3.93
N SER A 308 6.84 -25.80 -5.10
CA SER A 308 7.47 -25.40 -6.37
C SER A 308 7.21 -23.92 -6.70
N LEU A 309 6.00 -23.43 -6.44
CA LEU A 309 5.65 -22.02 -6.60
C LEU A 309 6.45 -21.12 -5.64
N LEU A 310 6.60 -21.55 -4.38
CA LEU A 310 7.40 -20.83 -3.39
C LEU A 310 8.87 -20.76 -3.82
N VAL A 311 9.45 -21.88 -4.27
CA VAL A 311 10.83 -21.93 -4.77
C VAL A 311 11.00 -21.04 -5.99
N ALA A 312 10.09 -21.11 -6.96
CA ALA A 312 10.11 -20.25 -8.14
C ALA A 312 10.05 -18.76 -7.77
N HIS A 313 9.20 -18.39 -6.81
CA HIS A 313 9.12 -17.02 -6.30
C HIS A 313 10.42 -16.56 -5.65
N ILE A 314 11.01 -17.37 -4.77
CA ILE A 314 12.29 -17.07 -4.11
C ILE A 314 13.40 -16.91 -5.16
N LEU A 315 13.45 -17.79 -6.16
CA LEU A 315 14.43 -17.71 -7.25
C LEU A 315 14.28 -16.40 -8.04
N VAL A 316 13.05 -15.99 -8.38
CA VAL A 316 12.79 -14.71 -9.05
C VAL A 316 13.26 -13.53 -8.19
N LEU A 317 13.01 -13.55 -6.89
CA LEU A 317 13.48 -12.50 -5.97
C LEU A 317 15.00 -12.44 -5.88
N ILE A 318 15.67 -13.59 -5.82
CA ILE A 318 17.14 -13.68 -5.83
C ILE A 318 17.69 -13.15 -7.15
N LEU A 319 17.14 -13.58 -8.29
CA LEU A 319 17.55 -13.10 -9.60
C LEU A 319 17.34 -11.59 -9.74
N PHE A 320 16.20 -11.05 -9.28
CA PHE A 320 15.95 -9.62 -9.26
C PHE A 320 16.97 -8.87 -8.39
N PHE A 321 17.28 -9.40 -7.20
CA PHE A 321 18.28 -8.83 -6.30
C PHE A 321 19.66 -8.77 -6.95
N TRP A 322 20.13 -9.87 -7.55
CA TRP A 322 21.47 -9.94 -8.15
C TRP A 322 21.58 -9.15 -9.46
N CYS A 323 20.60 -9.29 -10.35
CA CYS A 323 20.66 -8.74 -11.70
C CYS A 323 20.26 -7.26 -11.78
N ARG A 324 19.38 -6.78 -10.89
CA ARG A 324 18.85 -5.42 -10.96
C ARG A 324 19.20 -4.62 -9.72
N TRP A 325 18.77 -5.09 -8.56
CA TRP A 325 18.76 -4.24 -7.37
C TRP A 325 20.16 -3.97 -6.83
N ARG A 326 21.04 -4.99 -6.77
CA ARG A 326 22.45 -4.85 -6.40
C ARG A 326 23.21 -3.88 -7.31
N GLN A 327 22.88 -3.87 -8.61
CA GLN A 327 23.53 -2.99 -9.57
C GLN A 327 23.20 -1.50 -9.36
N MET A 328 22.17 -1.15 -8.60
CA MET A 328 21.89 0.25 -8.26
C MET A 328 22.83 0.79 -7.19
N PHE A 329 23.38 -0.10 -6.37
CA PHE A 329 24.22 0.24 -5.23
C PHE A 329 25.71 -0.06 -5.53
N VAL A 330 26.19 0.20 -6.77
CA VAL A 330 27.58 -0.11 -7.19
C VAL A 330 28.64 0.49 -6.27
N ASN A 331 28.39 1.71 -5.78
CA ASN A 331 29.27 2.42 -4.86
C ASN A 331 29.04 2.03 -3.39
N ALA A 332 27.91 1.40 -3.08
CA ALA A 332 27.74 0.71 -1.82
C ALA A 332 28.53 -0.59 -1.94
N LYS A 333 29.83 -0.52 -1.63
CA LYS A 333 30.45 -1.72 -1.10
C LYS A 333 29.53 -2.12 0.05
N LEU A 334 29.05 -3.37 0.04
CA LEU A 334 28.41 -4.02 1.18
C LEU A 334 29.51 -4.21 2.24
N GLN A 335 30.09 -3.09 2.62
CA GLN A 335 31.18 -2.96 3.52
C GLN A 335 30.54 -3.27 4.85
N TRP A 336 31.10 -4.27 5.51
CA TRP A 336 31.01 -4.47 6.94
C TRP A 336 31.63 -3.29 7.71
N SER A 337 31.47 -2.06 7.20
CA SER A 337 31.90 -0.84 7.83
C SER A 337 30.92 -0.51 8.94
N LYS A 338 31.46 -0.01 10.05
CA LYS A 338 30.69 0.39 11.24
C LYS A 338 29.74 1.56 10.96
N SER A 339 29.90 2.26 9.83
CA SER A 339 29.08 3.38 9.39
C SER A 339 28.52 3.11 7.99
N GLY A 340 27.19 3.17 7.85
CA GLY A 340 26.50 3.04 6.56
C GLY A 340 26.79 4.18 5.58
N LEU A 341 26.11 4.19 4.43
CA LEU A 341 26.22 5.26 3.45
C LEU A 341 25.81 6.60 4.06
N LYS A 342 26.74 7.56 4.11
CA LYS A 342 26.45 8.96 4.50
C LYS A 342 25.59 9.71 3.47
N GLN A 343 25.41 9.16 2.28
CA GLN A 343 24.62 9.77 1.20
C GLN A 343 23.13 9.43 1.38
N LYS A 344 22.27 10.46 1.30
CA LYS A 344 20.81 10.26 1.30
C LYS A 344 20.41 9.47 0.06
N LEU A 345 19.66 8.37 0.25
CA LEU A 345 19.07 7.63 -0.86
C LEU A 345 18.00 8.48 -1.56
N GLY A 346 18.05 8.51 -2.89
CA GLY A 346 16.98 9.08 -3.70
C GLY A 346 15.74 8.16 -3.74
N PRO A 347 14.56 8.68 -4.11
CA PRO A 347 13.32 7.90 -4.17
C PRO A 347 13.39 6.64 -5.05
N HIS A 348 14.16 6.69 -6.15
CA HIS A 348 14.39 5.55 -7.06
C HIS A 348 15.05 4.35 -6.38
N HIS A 349 15.89 4.57 -5.36
CA HIS A 349 16.53 3.49 -4.62
C HIS A 349 15.57 2.74 -3.69
N ILE A 350 14.50 3.42 -3.24
CA ILE A 350 13.55 2.91 -2.25
C ILE A 350 12.28 2.35 -2.94
N LEU A 351 11.75 3.05 -3.94
CA LEU A 351 10.50 2.68 -4.62
C LEU A 351 10.70 1.85 -5.90
N HIS A 352 11.93 1.77 -6.43
CA HIS A 352 12.28 1.14 -7.70
C HIS A 352 11.26 1.43 -8.83
N PHE A 353 11.39 2.59 -9.47
CA PHE A 353 10.81 2.81 -10.79
C PHE A 353 11.71 2.11 -11.80
N ALA A 354 11.20 1.08 -12.47
CA ALA A 354 11.99 0.31 -13.41
C ALA A 354 12.45 1.20 -14.57
N LEU A 355 13.70 1.67 -14.58
CA LEU A 355 14.36 2.08 -15.82
C LEU A 355 15.82 1.60 -15.89
N PRO A 356 16.22 0.95 -17.01
CA PRO A 356 17.60 0.54 -17.31
C PRO A 356 18.57 1.68 -17.66
N TYR A 357 18.29 2.95 -17.35
CA TYR A 357 18.91 4.08 -18.11
C TYR A 357 19.92 4.96 -17.37
N VAL A 358 20.33 4.65 -16.14
CA VAL A 358 21.24 5.54 -15.37
C VAL A 358 22.74 5.25 -15.62
N ARG A 359 23.10 4.35 -16.54
CA ARG A 359 24.52 4.05 -16.81
C ARG A 359 25.26 5.08 -17.67
N ILE A 360 24.56 6.01 -18.33
CA ILE A 360 25.19 6.82 -19.41
C ILE A 360 25.80 8.15 -18.92
N TYR A 361 25.40 8.70 -17.76
CA TYR A 361 25.82 10.06 -17.39
C TYR A 361 26.97 10.16 -16.38
N HIS A 362 27.45 9.05 -15.81
CA HIS A 362 28.62 9.09 -14.93
C HIS A 362 29.96 8.88 -15.66
N GLU A 363 29.98 8.41 -16.91
CA GLU A 363 31.22 8.23 -17.68
C GLU A 363 31.68 9.50 -18.44
N HIS A 364 30.83 10.52 -18.58
CA HIS A 364 31.19 11.75 -19.31
C HIS A 364 31.61 12.94 -18.44
N ALA A 365 31.66 12.79 -17.11
CA ALA A 365 32.12 13.86 -16.21
C ALA A 365 33.61 13.79 -15.87
N THR A 366 34.36 12.83 -16.44
CA THR A 366 35.80 12.68 -16.23
C THR A 366 36.51 12.32 -17.54
N LEU A 367 36.57 13.29 -18.46
CA LEU A 367 37.66 13.36 -19.43
C LEU A 367 38.16 14.82 -19.43
N PRO A 368 39.50 15.04 -19.38
CA PRO A 368 40.11 16.34 -19.14
C PRO A 368 39.87 17.38 -20.22
#